data_AF-A0ABD7QNT3-F1
#
_entry.id   AF-A0ABD7QNT3-F1
#
_cell.length_a   1.000
_cell.length_b   1.000
_cell.length_c   1.000
_cell.angle_alpha   90.00
_cell.angle_beta   90.00
_cell.angle_gamma   90.00
#
_symmetry.space_group_name_H-M   'P 1'
#
loop_
_entity.id
_entity.type
_entity.pdbx_description
1 polymer ?
#
loop_
_entity_poly.entity_id
_entity_poly.type
_entity_poly.pdbx_seq_one_letter_code
_entity_poly.pdbx_strand_id
1 'polypeptide(L)'
;MTSKLTREENVQAVFDLKAGYTLGLADVEILKRVARMALAAMDSEPVAEVVSVFGDSEIIGERELKLLVGIQNMPYGTKFYRHAQPAPERDQVRREHAEWSQATFGNVGPIGPLKHLSKEALEAVAEPDDLSEWADMQFLLWDAQRRAGITDEQITQAMIEKLVVNKQREWPAPKDGEPRLHIKEQPAPVVPQDVLEALQKVARIRLDLNDFDGDRRGIADCLGDAEEALIEVVNRRAAMLAAAQQEVNPWSSHYLPVTRGDAVGCPFKREVKGE
;
A
#
# COMPACT_ATOMS: atom_id res chain seq x y z
N MET A 1 -17.18 -3.73 16.35
CA MET A 1 -17.86 -2.66 15.60
C MET A 1 -17.33 -1.33 16.12
N THR A 2 -16.31 -0.75 15.49
CA THR A 2 -15.84 0.60 15.80
C THR A 2 -16.44 1.53 14.76
N SER A 3 -17.48 2.27 15.14
CA SER A 3 -18.01 3.35 14.31
C SER A 3 -16.91 4.38 14.11
N LYS A 4 -16.56 4.71 12.86
CA LYS A 4 -15.56 5.75 12.56
C LYS A 4 -16.21 7.12 12.67
N LEU A 5 -15.58 8.03 13.43
CA LEU A 5 -16.03 9.41 13.60
C LEU A 5 -16.04 10.16 12.25
N THR A 6 -17.13 10.87 11.98
CA THR A 6 -17.36 11.84 10.90
C THR A 6 -16.44 13.06 11.02
N ARG A 7 -16.36 13.90 9.98
CA ARG A 7 -15.54 15.12 10.00
C ARG A 7 -15.85 15.99 11.22
N GLU A 8 -17.12 16.24 11.45
CA GLU A 8 -17.64 17.06 12.54
C GLU A 8 -17.28 16.44 13.89
N GLU A 9 -17.44 15.12 14.03
CA GLU A 9 -17.08 14.39 15.24
C GLU A 9 -15.57 14.39 15.52
N ASN A 10 -14.70 14.35 14.50
CA ASN A 10 -13.25 14.46 14.69
C ASN A 10 -12.85 15.87 15.16
N VAL A 11 -13.46 16.91 14.59
CA VAL A 11 -13.19 18.30 15.01
C VAL A 11 -13.68 18.52 16.44
N GLN A 12 -14.87 18.02 16.77
CA GLN A 12 -15.42 18.10 18.12
C GLN A 12 -14.55 17.35 19.12
N ALA A 13 -14.06 16.15 18.78
CA ALA A 13 -13.17 15.38 19.64
C ALA A 13 -11.85 16.12 19.95
N VAL A 14 -11.30 16.89 18.99
CA VAL A 14 -10.14 17.76 19.25
C VAL A 14 -10.51 18.93 20.15
N PHE A 15 -11.68 19.54 19.95
CA PHE A 15 -12.16 20.66 20.75
C PHE A 15 -12.39 20.29 22.22
N ASP A 16 -12.83 19.07 22.47
CA ASP A 16 -13.12 18.58 23.83
C ASP A 16 -11.85 18.22 24.63
N LEU A 17 -10.66 18.25 24.00
CA LEU A 17 -9.39 18.02 24.69
C LEU A 17 -9.10 19.15 25.68
N LYS A 18 -8.75 18.78 26.92
CA LYS A 18 -8.45 19.72 28.00
C LYS A 18 -6.95 19.88 28.20
N ALA A 19 -6.53 21.09 28.57
CA ALA A 19 -5.15 21.34 28.96
C ALA A 19 -4.73 20.43 30.13
N GLY A 20 -3.56 19.79 30.01
CA GLY A 20 -3.06 18.81 30.98
C GLY A 20 -3.52 17.36 30.74
N TYR A 21 -4.34 17.10 29.72
CA TYR A 21 -4.68 15.74 29.31
C TYR A 21 -3.50 15.06 28.59
N THR A 22 -3.18 13.82 28.99
CA THR A 22 -2.16 13.00 28.32
C THR A 22 -2.76 12.34 27.08
N LEU A 23 -2.27 12.70 25.91
CA LEU A 23 -2.78 12.19 24.63
C LEU A 23 -2.47 10.69 24.46
N GLY A 24 -3.51 9.91 24.18
CA GLY A 24 -3.40 8.53 23.73
C GLY A 24 -3.19 8.42 22.22
N LEU A 25 -2.93 7.21 21.74
CA LEU A 25 -2.70 6.94 20.31
C LEU A 25 -3.91 7.34 19.43
N ALA A 26 -5.13 7.12 19.92
CA ALA A 26 -6.35 7.52 19.21
C ALA A 26 -6.49 9.04 19.08
N ASP A 27 -6.13 9.80 20.12
CA ASP A 27 -6.17 11.26 20.09
C ASP A 27 -5.16 11.82 19.09
N VAL A 28 -3.97 11.21 19.04
CA VAL A 28 -2.92 11.56 18.05
C VAL A 28 -3.41 11.29 16.62
N GLU A 29 -4.15 10.21 16.39
CA GLU A 29 -4.71 9.89 15.08
C GLU A 29 -5.80 10.89 14.65
N ILE A 30 -6.69 11.26 15.56
CA ILE A 30 -7.71 12.29 15.35
C ILE A 30 -7.05 13.65 15.05
N LEU A 31 -6.06 14.05 15.84
CA LEU A 31 -5.29 15.29 15.64
C LEU A 31 -4.60 15.32 14.28
N LYS A 32 -3.95 14.22 13.87
CA LYS A 32 -3.33 14.10 12.53
C LYS A 32 -4.35 14.18 11.40
N ARG A 33 -5.58 13.69 11.61
CA ARG A 33 -6.66 13.76 10.62
C ARG A 33 -7.15 15.19 10.47
N VAL A 34 -7.42 15.88 11.57
CA VAL A 34 -7.84 17.29 11.58
C VAL A 34 -6.75 18.20 10.98
N ALA A 35 -5.47 17.98 11.31
CA ALA A 35 -4.36 18.75 10.76
C ALA A 35 -4.22 18.60 9.23
N ARG A 36 -4.40 17.40 8.69
CA ARG A 36 -4.39 17.17 7.23
C ARG A 36 -5.55 17.88 6.53
N MET A 37 -6.72 17.89 7.15
CA MET A 37 -7.89 18.59 6.62
C MET A 37 -7.70 20.12 6.63
N ALA A 38 -7.07 20.66 7.68
CA ALA A 38 -6.72 22.07 7.75
C ALA A 38 -5.68 22.44 6.67
N LEU A 39 -4.63 21.64 6.50
CA LEU A 39 -3.60 21.88 5.50
C LEU A 39 -4.16 21.89 4.06
N ALA A 40 -5.01 20.91 3.74
CA ALA A 40 -5.68 20.86 2.43
C ALA A 40 -6.61 22.05 2.15
N ALA A 41 -7.17 22.66 3.21
CA ALA A 41 -7.97 23.89 3.09
C ALA A 41 -7.10 25.16 2.99
N MET A 42 -5.86 25.12 3.48
CA MET A 42 -4.93 26.26 3.42
C MET A 42 -4.29 26.44 2.04
N ASP A 43 -4.13 25.35 1.27
CA ASP A 43 -3.58 25.41 -0.10
C ASP A 43 -4.62 25.82 -1.17
N SER A 44 -5.87 26.06 -0.76
CA SER A 44 -6.93 26.54 -1.66
C SER A 44 -7.16 28.04 -1.51
N GLU A 45 -7.01 28.80 -2.60
CA GLU A 45 -7.46 30.19 -2.63
C GLU A 45 -9.00 30.24 -2.58
N PRO A 46 -9.60 30.98 -1.62
CA PRO A 46 -11.04 31.07 -1.53
C PRO A 46 -11.59 31.86 -2.72
N VAL A 47 -12.55 31.29 -3.43
CA VAL A 47 -13.30 31.98 -4.51
C VAL A 47 -14.45 32.82 -3.96
N ALA A 48 -14.84 32.58 -2.71
CA ALA A 48 -15.88 33.31 -2.00
C ALA A 48 -15.64 33.24 -0.49
N GLU A 49 -16.05 34.28 0.23
CA GLU A 49 -15.99 34.38 1.69
C GLU A 49 -17.38 34.74 2.24
N VAL A 50 -17.76 34.16 3.38
CA VAL A 50 -18.96 34.58 4.10
C VAL A 50 -18.57 35.68 5.08
N VAL A 51 -19.06 36.89 4.85
CA VAL A 51 -18.74 38.08 5.64
C VAL A 51 -19.95 38.55 6.45
N SER A 52 -19.71 39.23 7.57
CA SER A 52 -20.76 39.93 8.33
C SER A 52 -21.08 41.26 7.65
N VAL A 53 -22.35 41.54 7.43
CA VAL A 53 -22.81 42.78 6.80
C VAL A 53 -22.52 44.00 7.69
N PHE A 54 -22.54 43.84 9.01
CA PHE A 54 -22.47 44.94 9.98
C PHE A 54 -21.23 44.92 10.88
N GLY A 55 -20.25 44.05 10.62
CA GLY A 55 -18.98 44.02 11.35
C GLY A 55 -19.02 43.46 12.78
N ASP A 56 -20.20 43.23 13.38
CA ASP A 56 -20.31 42.82 14.78
C ASP A 56 -20.94 41.43 14.98
N SER A 57 -20.32 40.68 15.90
CA SER A 57 -20.67 39.41 16.58
C SER A 57 -21.49 38.36 15.82
N GLU A 58 -20.98 37.11 15.79
CA GLU A 58 -21.62 35.91 15.19
C GLU A 58 -23.05 35.60 15.69
N ILE A 59 -23.52 36.33 16.70
CA ILE A 59 -24.78 36.12 17.42
C ILE A 59 -25.96 36.83 16.74
N ILE A 60 -25.77 37.93 15.99
CA ILE A 60 -26.88 38.77 15.48
C ILE A 60 -26.72 39.20 14.01
N GLY A 61 -25.53 39.07 13.41
CA GLY A 61 -25.25 39.62 12.08
C GLY A 61 -25.86 38.83 10.91
N GLU A 62 -26.57 39.53 10.01
CA GLU A 62 -26.84 39.05 8.65
C GLU A 62 -25.51 38.75 7.93
N ARG A 63 -25.49 37.63 7.20
CA ARG A 63 -24.31 37.14 6.48
C ARG A 63 -24.47 37.37 5.00
N GLU A 64 -23.43 37.86 4.34
CA GLU A 64 -23.36 38.00 2.89
C GLU A 64 -22.24 37.13 2.33
N LEU A 65 -22.43 36.61 1.12
CA LEU A 65 -21.38 35.92 0.39
C LEU A 65 -20.63 36.92 -0.49
N LYS A 66 -19.41 37.26 -0.07
CA LYS A 66 -18.50 38.10 -0.83
C LYS A 66 -17.74 37.24 -1.82
N LEU A 67 -18.08 37.37 -3.10
CA LEU A 67 -17.29 36.75 -4.16
C LEU A 67 -15.93 37.44 -4.26
N LEU A 68 -14.86 36.63 -4.20
CA LEU A 68 -13.48 37.10 -4.34
C LEU A 68 -13.02 37.08 -5.81
N VAL A 69 -13.90 36.59 -6.69
CA VAL A 69 -13.70 36.48 -8.14
C VAL A 69 -14.85 37.16 -8.89
N GLY A 70 -14.58 37.65 -10.10
CA GLY A 70 -15.57 38.40 -10.90
C GLY A 70 -16.75 37.52 -11.36
N ILE A 71 -17.94 37.75 -10.80
CA ILE A 71 -19.15 36.96 -11.10
C ILE A 71 -19.52 36.95 -12.59
N GLN A 72 -19.22 38.02 -13.31
CA GLN A 72 -19.51 38.15 -14.75
C GLN A 72 -18.65 37.22 -15.63
N ASN A 73 -17.55 36.72 -15.10
CA ASN A 73 -16.68 35.76 -15.79
C ASN A 73 -17.15 34.31 -15.57
N MET A 74 -18.20 34.09 -14.78
CA MET A 74 -18.71 32.75 -14.47
C MET A 74 -19.84 32.37 -15.43
N PRO A 75 -19.83 31.15 -16.00
CA PRO A 75 -20.96 30.64 -16.75
C PRO A 75 -22.26 30.61 -15.92
N TYR A 76 -23.39 30.86 -16.58
CA TYR A 76 -24.70 30.67 -15.95
C TYR A 76 -24.85 29.24 -15.44
N GLY A 77 -25.38 29.09 -14.22
CA GLY A 77 -25.56 27.79 -13.57
C GLY A 77 -24.37 27.30 -12.75
N THR A 78 -23.27 28.06 -12.70
CA THR A 78 -22.11 27.76 -11.83
C THR A 78 -22.56 27.51 -10.38
N LYS A 79 -22.17 26.37 -9.82
CA LYS A 79 -22.50 25.94 -8.46
C LYS A 79 -21.28 26.10 -7.55
N PHE A 80 -21.48 26.64 -6.34
CA PHE A 80 -20.45 26.74 -5.32
C PHE A 80 -20.59 25.57 -4.35
N TYR A 81 -19.55 24.74 -4.25
CA TYR A 81 -19.52 23.59 -3.35
C TYR A 81 -18.57 23.84 -2.18
N ARG A 82 -18.97 23.40 -0.99
CA ARG A 82 -18.19 23.52 0.27
C ARG A 82 -16.86 22.73 0.24
N HIS A 83 -16.81 21.68 -0.58
CA HIS A 83 -15.68 20.75 -0.70
C HIS A 83 -15.42 20.48 -2.18
N ALA A 84 -14.15 20.26 -2.54
CA ALA A 84 -13.78 19.80 -3.87
C ALA A 84 -14.53 18.49 -4.16
N GLN A 85 -15.44 18.52 -5.14
CA GLN A 85 -16.06 17.31 -5.64
C GLN A 85 -15.01 16.57 -6.48
N PRO A 86 -14.93 15.23 -6.42
CA PRO A 86 -14.29 14.48 -7.49
C PRO A 86 -14.91 14.90 -8.83
N ALA A 87 -14.15 14.85 -9.92
CA ALA A 87 -14.67 15.24 -11.25
C ALA A 87 -16.01 14.53 -11.50
N PRO A 88 -17.14 15.26 -11.62
CA PRO A 88 -18.48 14.68 -11.66
C PRO A 88 -18.62 13.54 -12.69
N GLU A 89 -17.88 13.64 -13.80
CA GLU A 89 -17.81 12.66 -14.87
C GLU A 89 -17.17 11.34 -14.44
N ARG A 90 -16.08 11.38 -13.66
CA ARG A 90 -15.37 10.16 -13.20
C ARG A 90 -16.24 9.36 -12.23
N ASP A 91 -16.94 10.05 -11.34
CA ASP A 91 -17.86 9.41 -10.41
C ASP A 91 -19.09 8.86 -11.12
N GLN A 92 -19.58 9.54 -12.16
CA GLN A 92 -20.65 9.03 -13.01
C GLN A 92 -20.23 7.72 -13.70
N VAL A 93 -19.09 7.73 -14.40
CA VAL A 93 -18.54 6.54 -15.06
C VAL A 93 -18.38 5.39 -14.08
N ARG A 94 -17.88 5.65 -12.86
CA ARG A 94 -17.74 4.63 -11.82
C ARG A 94 -19.07 4.02 -11.38
N ARG A 95 -20.12 4.83 -11.23
CA ARG A 95 -21.47 4.35 -10.87
C ARG A 95 -22.08 3.52 -11.99
N GLU A 96 -22.05 4.03 -13.22
CA GLU A 96 -22.58 3.31 -14.39
C GLU A 96 -21.87 1.97 -14.59
N HIS A 97 -20.55 1.95 -14.44
CA HIS A 97 -19.76 0.73 -14.48
C HIS A 97 -20.17 -0.27 -13.38
N ALA A 98 -20.37 0.21 -12.14
CA ALA A 98 -20.81 -0.64 -11.04
C ALA A 98 -22.19 -1.27 -11.28
N GLU A 99 -23.13 -0.49 -11.81
CA GLU A 99 -24.48 -0.96 -12.17
C GLU A 99 -24.42 -2.01 -13.28
N TRP A 100 -23.68 -1.73 -14.37
CA TRP A 100 -23.49 -2.66 -15.47
C TRP A 100 -22.79 -3.96 -15.03
N SER A 101 -21.72 -3.87 -14.23
CA SER A 101 -21.01 -5.04 -13.70
C SER A 101 -21.92 -5.88 -12.79
N GLN A 102 -22.75 -5.24 -11.97
CA GLN A 102 -23.73 -5.93 -11.13
C GLN A 102 -24.79 -6.66 -11.97
N ALA A 103 -25.31 -6.01 -13.02
CA ALA A 103 -26.30 -6.60 -13.91
C ALA A 103 -25.73 -7.77 -14.72
N THR A 104 -24.48 -7.66 -15.17
CA THR A 104 -23.84 -8.64 -16.06
C THR A 104 -23.32 -9.86 -15.30
N PHE A 105 -22.61 -9.64 -14.19
CA PHE A 105 -21.91 -10.70 -13.47
C PHE A 105 -22.60 -11.13 -12.16
N GLY A 106 -23.63 -10.40 -11.74
CA GLY A 106 -24.36 -10.68 -10.50
C GLY A 106 -23.51 -10.47 -9.25
N ASN A 107 -23.90 -11.15 -8.17
CA ASN A 107 -23.29 -11.02 -6.85
C ASN A 107 -22.05 -11.92 -6.68
N VAL A 108 -20.97 -11.60 -7.40
CA VAL A 108 -19.66 -12.24 -7.25
C VAL A 108 -18.71 -11.42 -6.37
N GLY A 109 -17.75 -12.10 -5.74
CA GLY A 109 -16.74 -11.48 -4.88
C GLY A 109 -15.58 -10.82 -5.65
N PRO A 110 -14.63 -10.18 -4.92
CA PRO A 110 -13.57 -9.36 -5.53
C PRO A 110 -12.45 -10.15 -6.22
N ILE A 111 -12.35 -11.46 -5.99
CA ILE A 111 -11.23 -12.29 -6.48
C ILE A 111 -11.20 -12.37 -8.02
N GLY A 112 -12.36 -12.46 -8.68
CA GLY A 112 -12.45 -12.52 -10.14
C GLY A 112 -11.85 -11.28 -10.81
N PRO A 113 -12.36 -10.07 -10.48
CA PRO A 113 -11.79 -8.82 -10.98
C PRO A 113 -10.30 -8.65 -10.67
N LEU A 114 -9.82 -9.09 -9.50
CA LEU A 114 -8.38 -9.01 -9.17
C LEU A 114 -7.52 -9.94 -10.04
N LYS A 115 -7.99 -11.15 -10.34
CA LYS A 115 -7.29 -12.05 -11.28
C LYS A 115 -7.29 -11.51 -12.70
N HIS A 116 -8.36 -10.82 -13.10
CA HIS A 116 -8.45 -10.17 -14.40
C HIS A 116 -7.50 -8.97 -14.44
N LEU A 117 -7.44 -8.15 -13.39
CA LEU A 117 -6.53 -7.01 -13.28
C LEU A 117 -5.06 -7.42 -13.50
N SER A 118 -4.65 -8.60 -13.02
CA SER A 118 -3.31 -9.13 -13.30
C SER A 118 -3.02 -9.35 -14.79
N LYS A 119 -4.05 -9.67 -15.61
CA LYS A 119 -3.91 -9.88 -17.05
C LYS A 119 -3.85 -8.54 -17.79
N GLU A 120 -4.77 -7.63 -17.50
CA GLU A 120 -4.78 -6.28 -18.09
C GLU A 120 -3.50 -5.51 -17.76
N ALA A 121 -2.91 -5.74 -16.58
CA ALA A 121 -1.61 -5.17 -16.26
C ALA A 121 -0.47 -5.66 -17.17
N LEU A 122 -0.55 -6.90 -17.69
CA LEU A 122 0.41 -7.42 -18.66
C LEU A 122 0.14 -6.89 -20.06
N GLU A 123 -1.13 -6.70 -20.43
CA GLU A 123 -1.54 -6.10 -21.69
C GLU A 123 -1.10 -4.62 -21.76
N ALA A 124 -1.32 -3.84 -20.69
CA ALA A 124 -0.79 -2.48 -20.52
C ALA A 124 0.75 -2.40 -20.54
N VAL A 125 1.46 -3.44 -20.09
CA VAL A 125 2.93 -3.51 -20.21
C VAL A 125 3.37 -3.71 -21.66
N ALA A 126 2.61 -4.48 -22.45
CA ALA A 126 2.89 -4.71 -23.86
C ALA A 126 2.54 -3.47 -24.72
N GLU A 127 1.45 -2.77 -24.38
CA GLU A 127 0.92 -1.63 -25.12
C GLU A 127 0.70 -0.40 -24.21
N PRO A 128 1.76 0.19 -23.63
CA PRO A 128 1.63 1.26 -22.63
C PRO A 128 1.01 2.56 -23.16
N ASP A 129 1.02 2.74 -24.49
CA ASP A 129 0.41 3.88 -25.18
C ASP A 129 -1.10 3.67 -25.44
N ASP A 130 -1.64 2.46 -25.25
CA ASP A 130 -3.07 2.23 -25.38
C ASP A 130 -3.82 2.59 -24.09
N LEU A 131 -4.65 3.63 -24.17
CA LEU A 131 -5.45 4.11 -23.04
C LEU A 131 -6.56 3.13 -22.62
N SER A 132 -7.00 2.20 -23.49
CA SER A 132 -8.02 1.21 -23.10
C SER A 132 -7.52 0.30 -21.99
N GLU A 133 -6.28 -0.19 -22.10
CA GLU A 133 -5.67 -1.09 -21.11
C GLU A 133 -5.59 -0.44 -19.72
N TRP A 134 -5.27 0.86 -19.67
CA TRP A 134 -5.30 1.62 -18.42
C TRP A 134 -6.72 1.80 -17.86
N ALA A 135 -7.71 1.98 -18.74
CA ALA A 135 -9.11 2.08 -18.34
C ALA A 135 -9.63 0.75 -17.79
N ASP A 136 -9.29 -0.39 -18.41
CA ASP A 136 -9.66 -1.72 -17.94
C ASP A 136 -9.07 -2.01 -16.56
N MET A 137 -7.79 -1.67 -16.33
CA MET A 137 -7.21 -1.73 -14.99
C MET A 137 -8.01 -0.90 -13.96
N GLN A 138 -8.42 0.32 -14.34
CA GLN A 138 -9.17 1.20 -13.44
C GLN A 138 -10.57 0.64 -13.11
N PHE A 139 -11.28 0.10 -14.10
CA PHE A 139 -12.59 -0.52 -13.94
C PHE A 139 -12.52 -1.77 -13.05
N LEU A 140 -11.55 -2.65 -13.29
CA LEU A 140 -11.36 -3.87 -12.51
C LEU A 140 -10.98 -3.58 -11.05
N LEU A 141 -10.14 -2.57 -10.83
CA LEU A 141 -9.79 -2.14 -9.47
C LEU A 141 -11.01 -1.58 -8.73
N TRP A 142 -11.82 -0.75 -9.38
CA TRP A 142 -13.05 -0.23 -8.79
C TRP A 142 -14.07 -1.33 -8.47
N ASP A 143 -14.24 -2.31 -9.36
CA ASP A 143 -15.16 -3.41 -9.12
C ASP A 143 -14.69 -4.30 -7.96
N ALA A 144 -13.39 -4.60 -7.92
CA ALA A 144 -12.79 -5.33 -6.79
C ALA A 144 -13.01 -4.60 -5.46
N GLN A 145 -12.76 -3.29 -5.40
CA GLN A 145 -12.99 -2.48 -4.20
C GLN A 145 -14.45 -2.51 -3.75
N ARG A 146 -15.38 -2.26 -4.70
CA ARG A 146 -16.82 -2.27 -4.42
C ARG A 146 -17.29 -3.63 -3.90
N ARG A 147 -16.88 -4.73 -4.56
CA ARG A 147 -17.24 -6.11 -4.17
C ARG A 147 -16.61 -6.53 -2.84
N ALA A 148 -15.49 -5.93 -2.46
CA ALA A 148 -14.88 -6.09 -1.13
C ALA A 148 -15.51 -5.21 -0.04
N GLY A 149 -16.46 -4.32 -0.39
CA GLY A 149 -17.05 -3.37 0.53
C GLY A 149 -16.10 -2.26 0.98
N ILE A 150 -15.05 -1.99 0.19
CA ILE A 150 -14.05 -0.95 0.50
C ILE A 150 -14.59 0.40 0.04
N THR A 151 -14.70 1.36 0.96
CA THR A 151 -15.14 2.72 0.64
C THR A 151 -13.97 3.59 0.18
N ASP A 152 -14.28 4.70 -0.51
CA ASP A 152 -13.29 5.64 -1.00
C ASP A 152 -12.47 6.27 0.15
N GLU A 153 -13.11 6.53 1.29
CA GLU A 153 -12.42 7.03 2.49
C GLU A 153 -11.47 5.99 3.06
N GLN A 154 -11.88 4.71 3.07
CA GLN A 154 -11.04 3.63 3.58
C GLN A 154 -9.80 3.42 2.73
N ILE A 155 -9.94 3.33 1.40
CA ILE A 155 -8.79 3.15 0.51
C ILE A 155 -7.91 4.39 0.50
N THR A 156 -8.48 5.60 0.52
CA THR A 156 -7.71 6.85 0.58
C THR A 156 -6.87 6.92 1.86
N GLN A 157 -7.46 6.60 3.01
CA GLN A 157 -6.73 6.60 4.27
C GLN A 157 -5.62 5.53 4.28
N ALA A 158 -5.89 4.33 3.75
CA ALA A 158 -4.88 3.29 3.60
C ALA A 158 -3.74 3.71 2.65
N MET A 159 -4.04 4.41 1.56
CA MET A 159 -3.04 4.97 0.65
C MET A 159 -2.17 6.03 1.33
N ILE A 160 -2.75 6.92 2.15
CA ILE A 160 -2.02 7.93 2.91
C ILE A 160 -1.05 7.27 3.89
N GLU A 161 -1.53 6.31 4.69
CA GLU A 161 -0.70 5.58 5.66
C GLU A 161 0.41 4.80 4.96
N LYS A 162 0.07 4.11 3.86
CA LYS A 162 1.03 3.34 3.08
C LYS A 162 2.10 4.23 2.45
N LEU A 163 1.74 5.43 2.01
CA LEU A 163 2.69 6.40 1.44
C LEU A 163 3.71 6.86 2.49
N VAL A 164 3.29 7.10 3.74
CA VAL A 164 4.22 7.43 4.84
C VAL A 164 5.25 6.31 5.03
N VAL A 165 4.79 5.06 5.12
CA VAL A 165 5.66 3.90 5.25
C VAL A 165 6.61 3.76 4.05
N ASN A 166 6.11 3.97 2.82
CA ASN A 166 6.92 3.84 1.61
C ASN A 166 8.02 4.92 1.53
N LYS A 167 7.75 6.15 1.99
CA LYS A 167 8.73 7.25 2.05
C LYS A 167 9.85 7.02 3.06
N GLN A 168 9.63 6.18 4.07
CA GLN A 168 10.62 5.85 5.09
C GLN A 168 11.52 4.67 4.71
N ARG A 169 11.24 3.98 3.60
CA ARG A 169 12.01 2.81 3.15
C ARG A 169 13.20 3.21 2.30
N GLU A 170 14.20 2.35 2.30
CA GLU A 170 15.28 2.39 1.34
C GLU A 170 14.89 1.66 0.04
N TRP A 171 15.23 2.27 -1.08
CA TRP A 171 14.90 1.80 -2.42
C TRP A 171 16.18 1.67 -3.26
N PRO A 172 16.29 0.62 -4.10
CA PRO A 172 17.42 0.47 -4.99
C PRO A 172 17.45 1.57 -6.06
N ALA A 173 18.63 1.73 -6.68
CA ALA A 173 18.85 2.70 -7.74
C ALA A 173 17.86 2.51 -8.91
N PRO A 174 17.54 3.59 -9.65
CA PRO A 174 16.60 3.48 -10.74
C PRO A 174 17.00 2.56 -11.90
N LYS A 175 16.16 1.55 -12.16
CA LYS A 175 16.17 0.75 -13.39
C LYS A 175 14.83 0.88 -14.10
N ASP A 176 14.89 1.08 -15.41
CA ASP A 176 13.71 1.21 -16.28
C ASP A 176 13.11 -0.18 -16.60
N GLY A 177 11.78 -0.23 -16.76
CA GLY A 177 11.04 -1.45 -17.10
C GLY A 177 10.97 -2.55 -16.03
N GLU A 178 11.53 -2.35 -14.83
CA GLU A 178 11.71 -3.41 -13.84
C GLU A 178 11.05 -3.09 -12.49
N PRO A 179 10.34 -4.05 -11.86
CA PRO A 179 9.75 -3.85 -10.54
C PRO A 179 10.82 -3.54 -9.49
N ARG A 180 10.54 -2.58 -8.60
CA ARG A 180 11.42 -2.24 -7.48
C ARG A 180 10.84 -2.70 -6.18
N LEU A 181 11.62 -3.50 -5.46
CA LEU A 181 11.31 -3.94 -4.12
C LEU A 181 12.13 -3.12 -3.13
N HIS A 182 11.50 -2.72 -2.02
CA HIS A 182 12.19 -2.09 -0.90
C HIS A 182 13.26 -3.03 -0.33
N ILE A 183 14.37 -2.46 0.12
CA ILE A 183 15.42 -3.21 0.80
C ILE A 183 14.86 -3.66 2.15
N LYS A 184 14.89 -4.97 2.41
CA LYS A 184 14.61 -5.52 3.74
C LYS A 184 15.94 -5.61 4.48
N GLU A 185 16.06 -4.94 5.63
CA GLU A 185 17.17 -5.21 6.54
C GLU A 185 17.16 -6.71 6.87
N GLN A 186 18.23 -7.41 6.51
CA GLN A 186 18.41 -8.77 7.00
C GLN A 186 18.66 -8.67 8.50
N PRO A 187 17.94 -9.42 9.35
CA PRO A 187 18.30 -9.50 10.76
C PRO A 187 19.76 -9.92 10.85
N ALA A 188 20.51 -9.29 11.76
CA ALA A 188 21.94 -9.57 11.94
C ALA A 188 22.17 -11.09 11.99
N PRO A 189 23.24 -11.61 11.37
CA PRO A 189 23.49 -13.05 11.32
C PRO A 189 23.60 -13.59 12.75
N VAL A 190 22.53 -14.24 13.22
CA VAL A 190 22.51 -14.95 14.49
C VAL A 190 23.16 -16.30 14.25
N VAL A 191 24.32 -16.54 14.86
CA VAL A 191 24.94 -17.87 14.84
C VAL A 191 23.97 -18.86 15.50
N PRO A 192 23.52 -19.91 14.79
CA PRO A 192 22.63 -20.91 15.36
C PRO A 192 23.24 -21.55 16.62
N GLN A 193 22.41 -21.81 17.63
CA GLN A 193 22.86 -22.27 18.94
C GLN A 193 23.70 -23.56 18.88
N ASP A 194 23.34 -24.49 17.99
CA ASP A 194 24.07 -25.75 17.76
C ASP A 194 25.46 -25.52 17.15
N VAL A 195 25.60 -24.55 16.24
CA VAL A 195 26.89 -24.14 15.68
C VAL A 195 27.76 -23.51 16.77
N LEU A 196 27.17 -22.66 17.62
CA LEU A 196 27.86 -22.03 18.73
C LEU A 196 28.38 -23.06 19.76
N GLU A 197 27.55 -24.04 20.12
CA GLU A 197 27.93 -25.12 21.04
C GLU A 197 29.08 -25.98 20.48
N ALA A 198 29.02 -26.33 19.19
CA ALA A 198 30.09 -27.06 18.53
C ALA A 198 31.41 -26.28 18.49
N LEU A 199 31.36 -24.98 18.18
CA LEU A 199 32.52 -24.09 18.22
C LEU A 199 33.12 -23.99 19.62
N GLN A 200 32.29 -23.81 20.65
CA GLN A 200 32.73 -23.75 22.04
C GLN A 200 33.37 -25.06 22.51
N LYS A 201 32.85 -26.22 22.05
CA LYS A 201 33.42 -27.53 22.35
C LYS A 201 34.82 -27.68 21.74
N VAL A 202 35.00 -27.32 20.46
CA VAL A 202 36.31 -27.34 19.79
C VAL A 202 37.29 -26.39 20.51
N ALA A 203 36.85 -25.17 20.81
CA ALA A 203 37.69 -24.19 21.50
C ALA A 203 38.18 -24.67 22.87
N ARG A 204 37.31 -25.33 23.64
CA ARG A 204 37.65 -25.89 24.96
C ARG A 204 38.70 -26.99 24.85
N ILE A 205 38.52 -27.95 23.95
CA ILE A 205 39.47 -29.05 23.75
C ILE A 205 40.81 -28.51 23.23
N ARG A 206 40.79 -27.48 22.39
CA ARG A 206 42.01 -26.80 21.89
C ARG A 206 42.81 -26.16 23.03
N LEU A 207 42.13 -25.54 23.99
CA LEU A 207 42.76 -24.96 25.17
C LEU A 207 43.39 -26.05 26.03
N ASP A 208 42.63 -27.12 26.33
CA ASP A 208 43.13 -28.25 27.11
C ASP A 208 44.34 -28.92 26.43
N LEU A 209 44.37 -29.00 25.10
CA LEU A 209 45.51 -29.54 24.34
C LEU A 209 46.76 -28.65 24.44
N ASN A 210 46.59 -27.32 24.44
CA ASN A 210 47.70 -26.37 24.48
C ASN A 210 48.37 -26.33 25.87
N ASP A 211 47.60 -26.51 26.94
CA ASP A 211 48.07 -26.40 28.33
C ASP A 211 48.54 -27.74 28.94
N PHE A 212 48.43 -28.86 28.21
CA PHE A 212 48.75 -30.18 28.72
C PHE A 212 50.16 -30.66 28.34
N ASP A 213 51.05 -30.90 29.32
CA ASP A 213 52.44 -31.35 29.12
C ASP A 213 52.62 -32.89 29.04
N GLY A 214 51.52 -33.66 29.04
CA GLY A 214 51.54 -35.14 28.99
C GLY A 214 51.35 -35.74 27.59
N ASP A 215 51.03 -37.05 27.53
CA ASP A 215 50.70 -37.74 26.27
C ASP A 215 49.40 -37.17 25.67
N ARG A 216 49.50 -36.52 24.51
CA ARG A 216 48.42 -35.78 23.86
C ARG A 216 47.56 -36.63 22.90
N ARG A 217 47.88 -37.91 22.68
CA ARG A 217 47.18 -38.74 21.68
C ARG A 217 45.67 -38.80 21.90
N GLY A 218 45.22 -39.07 23.14
CA GLY A 218 43.79 -39.15 23.46
C GLY A 218 43.04 -37.81 23.32
N ILE A 219 43.67 -36.69 23.66
CA ILE A 219 43.07 -35.34 23.52
C ILE A 219 43.05 -34.93 22.04
N ALA A 220 44.07 -35.29 21.26
CA ALA A 220 44.13 -35.04 19.82
C ALA A 220 43.03 -35.81 19.07
N ASP A 221 42.78 -37.07 19.43
CA ASP A 221 41.68 -37.87 18.86
C ASP A 221 40.32 -37.22 19.18
N CYS A 222 40.12 -36.78 20.44
CA CYS A 222 38.90 -36.09 20.86
C CYS A 222 38.71 -34.72 20.15
N LEU A 223 39.80 -34.03 19.80
CA LEU A 223 39.75 -32.80 19.01
C LEU A 223 39.30 -33.10 17.58
N GLY A 224 39.85 -34.14 16.96
CA GLY A 224 39.45 -34.59 15.62
C GLY A 224 37.95 -34.87 15.53
N ASP A 225 37.42 -35.65 16.47
CA ASP A 225 35.98 -35.95 16.55
C ASP A 225 35.12 -34.69 16.73
N ALA A 226 35.59 -33.72 17.53
CA ALA A 226 34.88 -32.46 17.76
C ALA A 226 34.90 -31.54 16.53
N GLU A 227 36.01 -31.50 15.79
CA GLU A 227 36.14 -30.76 14.54
C GLU A 227 35.25 -31.36 13.44
N GLU A 228 35.19 -32.69 13.33
CA GLU A 228 34.29 -33.37 12.39
C GLU A 228 32.82 -33.09 12.70
N ALA A 229 32.42 -33.15 13.97
CA ALA A 229 31.07 -32.80 14.40
C ALA A 229 30.72 -31.33 14.10
N LEU A 230 31.66 -30.39 14.25
CA LEU A 230 31.46 -29.00 13.88
C LEU A 230 31.21 -28.84 12.36
N ILE A 231 32.01 -29.52 11.54
CA ILE A 231 31.85 -29.51 10.08
C ILE A 231 30.47 -30.05 9.68
N GLU A 232 30.03 -31.14 10.31
CA GLU A 232 28.72 -31.75 10.04
C GLU A 232 27.57 -30.78 10.36
N VAL A 233 27.61 -30.12 11.52
CA VAL A 233 26.59 -29.14 11.93
C VAL A 233 26.55 -27.94 10.99
N VAL A 234 27.71 -27.41 10.58
CA VAL A 234 27.82 -26.29 9.63
C VAL A 234 27.24 -26.69 8.26
N ASN A 235 27.60 -27.86 7.74
CA ASN A 235 27.10 -28.34 6.45
C ASN A 235 25.58 -28.57 6.47
N ARG A 236 25.05 -29.13 7.56
CA ARG A 236 23.60 -29.32 7.74
C ARG A 236 22.86 -27.99 7.72
N ARG A 237 23.40 -26.97 8.40
CA ARG A 237 22.83 -25.61 8.43
C ARG A 237 22.91 -24.93 7.06
N ALA A 238 24.02 -25.08 6.35
CA ALA A 238 24.18 -24.58 4.99
C ALA A 238 23.15 -25.21 4.03
N ALA A 239 22.92 -26.53 4.14
CA ALA A 239 21.91 -27.23 3.34
C ALA A 239 20.48 -26.73 3.62
N MET A 240 20.12 -26.53 4.90
CA MET A 240 18.81 -25.98 5.26
C MET A 240 18.59 -24.56 4.72
N LEU A 241 19.61 -23.70 4.77
CA LEU A 241 19.54 -22.34 4.23
C LEU A 241 19.40 -22.34 2.69
N ALA A 242 20.13 -23.22 2.01
CA ALA A 242 20.03 -23.37 0.56
C ALA A 242 18.64 -23.84 0.12
N ALA A 243 18.03 -24.78 0.86
CA ALA A 243 16.66 -25.24 0.61
C ALA A 243 15.63 -24.12 0.84
N ALA A 244 15.75 -23.34 1.92
CA ALA A 244 14.84 -22.24 2.22
C ALA A 244 14.87 -21.12 1.16
N GLN A 245 16.02 -20.86 0.51
CA GLN A 245 16.12 -19.88 -0.56
C GLN A 245 15.43 -20.30 -1.86
N GLN A 246 15.28 -21.61 -2.12
CA GLN A 246 14.57 -22.12 -3.30
C GLN A 246 13.04 -21.98 -3.19
N GLU A 247 12.48 -22.02 -1.99
CA GLU A 247 11.03 -21.85 -1.77
C GLU A 247 10.56 -20.40 -1.91
N VAL A 248 11.45 -19.41 -1.77
CA VAL A 248 11.12 -17.98 -1.72
C VAL A 248 11.10 -17.32 -3.10
N ASN A 249 11.15 -18.09 -4.19
CA ASN A 249 11.09 -17.57 -5.56
C ASN A 249 9.70 -17.83 -6.21
N PRO A 250 8.66 -17.02 -5.90
CA PRO A 250 7.30 -17.26 -6.41
C PRO A 250 7.14 -17.02 -7.91
N TRP A 251 8.18 -16.53 -8.60
CA TRP A 251 8.16 -16.18 -10.02
C TRP A 251 8.82 -17.21 -10.94
N SER A 252 9.47 -18.26 -10.43
CA SER A 252 10.21 -19.21 -11.27
C SER A 252 9.38 -20.38 -11.81
N SER A 253 8.13 -20.59 -11.38
CA SER A 253 7.39 -21.82 -11.73
C SER A 253 6.26 -21.66 -12.77
N HIS A 254 5.72 -20.47 -13.03
CA HIS A 254 4.59 -20.31 -13.97
C HIS A 254 4.79 -19.17 -14.98
N TYR A 255 5.84 -19.25 -15.80
CA TYR A 255 5.74 -18.71 -17.17
C TYR A 255 5.25 -19.84 -18.06
N LEU A 256 3.93 -19.93 -18.24
CA LEU A 256 3.40 -20.69 -19.36
C LEU A 256 3.83 -19.97 -20.64
N PRO A 257 4.39 -20.67 -21.65
CA PRO A 257 4.67 -20.06 -22.93
C PRO A 257 3.34 -19.59 -23.53
N VAL A 258 3.25 -18.32 -23.89
CA VAL A 258 2.15 -17.78 -24.70
C VAL A 258 2.18 -18.51 -26.04
N THR A 259 1.32 -19.52 -26.18
CA THR A 259 0.99 -20.06 -27.50
C THR A 259 0.07 -19.06 -28.17
N ARG A 260 0.62 -18.38 -29.17
CA ARG A 260 -0.10 -17.56 -30.14
C ARG A 260 -1.21 -18.41 -30.77
N GLY A 261 -2.46 -18.15 -30.43
CA GLY A 261 -3.60 -18.86 -31.00
C GLY A 261 -4.92 -18.42 -30.37
N ASP A 262 -5.78 -17.85 -31.22
CA ASP A 262 -7.22 -17.66 -31.04
C ASP A 262 -7.66 -16.38 -30.33
N ALA A 263 -7.67 -15.31 -31.12
CA ALA A 263 -8.50 -14.14 -30.93
C ALA A 263 -9.98 -14.58 -30.81
N VAL A 264 -10.56 -14.38 -29.62
CA VAL A 264 -12.01 -14.41 -29.43
C VAL A 264 -12.48 -12.96 -29.36
N GLY A 265 -13.13 -12.53 -30.43
CA GLY A 265 -13.50 -11.14 -30.66
C GLY A 265 -14.42 -10.54 -29.59
N CYS A 266 -14.10 -9.32 -29.19
CA CYS A 266 -14.96 -8.43 -28.45
C CYS A 266 -16.05 -7.86 -29.39
N PRO A 267 -17.35 -7.89 -29.06
CA PRO A 267 -18.39 -7.39 -29.95
C PRO A 267 -18.64 -5.90 -29.66
N PHE A 268 -17.91 -5.01 -30.34
CA PHE A 268 -18.31 -3.60 -30.43
C PHE A 268 -18.37 -3.18 -31.89
N LYS A 269 -19.39 -3.64 -32.63
CA LYS A 269 -19.76 -3.04 -33.92
C LYS A 269 -20.86 -2.02 -33.69
N ARG A 270 -20.50 -0.74 -33.77
CA ARG A 270 -21.44 0.35 -34.07
C ARG A 270 -21.91 0.17 -35.52
N GLU A 271 -23.18 -0.16 -35.73
CA GLU A 271 -23.84 0.08 -37.01
C GLU A 271 -24.25 1.55 -37.08
N VAL A 272 -23.59 2.30 -37.97
CA VAL A 272 -24.09 3.57 -38.48
C VAL A 272 -25.10 3.21 -39.57
N LYS A 273 -26.39 3.48 -39.35
CA LYS A 273 -27.38 3.50 -40.43
C LYS A 273 -27.54 4.93 -40.93
N GLY A 274 -27.12 5.15 -42.17
CA GLY A 274 -27.60 6.25 -42.99
C GLY A 274 -28.79 5.77 -43.82
N GLU A 275 -29.86 6.54 -43.78
CA GLU A 275 -30.69 7.01 -44.90
C GLU A 275 -31.52 8.20 -44.39
#